data_AF-A0A387BET4-F1
#
_entry.id   AF-A0A387BET4-F1
#
_cell.length_a   1.000
_cell.length_b   1.000
_cell.length_c   1.000
_cell.angle_alpha   90.00
_cell.angle_beta   90.00
_cell.angle_gamma   90.00
#
_symmetry.space_group_name_H-M   'P 1'
#
loop_
_entity.id
_entity.type
_entity.pdbx_description
1 polymer ?
#
loop_
_entity_poly.entity_id
_entity_poly.type
_entity_poly.pdbx_seq_one_letter_code
_entity_poly.pdbx_strand_id
1 'polypeptide(L)'
;MTESATKGAANDCAAVEEPEPTTTTVVINEVESSGGTPGDWVELKNLDAEHSADLSGWRIRDNDTGHTAVPFADGTTIESGGYLVIEEAFLGFGLGSGDSVTLFEADGTTVADTTTWAGHASVTWARCPDGTGDFRDSGASTKGTANDCSDGTGPEPDPDVEVWPGGITETAVPTDIAFDGDLSGLDYEPGLLGGDILWAVTNGTGTLTKLTPGTGGAWNGATGWGAGKQLAYPDGSTAPDAEGVTVADGGSAGGVYVATERSSAASSTSRPSILRYDVSGTGTTLIATNEWNLSADLTATVGTIGANSGLEGITWIPDAVLTARGFVDESTGLAYDPADYLQHGTGIFFVSLEATDDVYAYALDLTGSTFTRVATIDTPGARELDYEPETQLLWAICDEACDGRTATLQIGGTGRYEVTHRYARPASAANYANEGFVIAPQSACVAGAKPVYYADDANTDGVSLRVGSIRCTVSGGGDDGGDGGGQPGGGDGGGGTDPTPGEPDSGDLTPETQDEVTGPGSARAGSTITVTVGASHAGERVDGYVFSTPTSLGTHTVSAAGTVRLTIPATLAPGGHRVAVYDASGALLGWFALAVTPAALASTGSDADAGLPLAVLALGAGLVLVTLRAVGRRRTA
;
A
#
# COMPACT_ATOMS: atom_id res chain seq x y z
N MET A 1 33.55 19.47 2.06
CA MET A 1 34.43 20.55 2.60
C MET A 1 33.82 21.88 2.18
N THR A 2 33.92 22.94 2.99
CA THR A 2 33.42 24.26 2.60
C THR A 2 34.30 24.84 1.50
N GLU A 3 33.73 25.26 0.38
CA GLU A 3 34.49 25.83 -0.73
C GLU A 3 34.95 27.26 -0.42
N SER A 4 34.19 27.96 0.43
CA SER A 4 34.51 29.31 0.84
C SER A 4 34.08 29.62 2.28
N ALA A 5 34.60 30.71 2.84
CA ALA A 5 34.26 31.15 4.19
C ALA A 5 33.04 32.09 4.16
N THR A 6 31.90 31.65 4.69
CA THR A 6 30.63 32.41 4.69
C THR A 6 30.23 32.88 6.09
N LYS A 7 31.00 33.82 6.66
CA LYS A 7 30.75 34.29 8.03
C LYS A 7 29.42 35.03 8.16
N GLY A 8 28.47 34.45 8.90
CA GLY A 8 27.16 35.04 9.20
C GLY A 8 26.06 34.69 8.20
N ALA A 9 26.34 33.80 7.24
CA ALA A 9 25.39 33.21 6.30
C ALA A 9 25.49 31.67 6.36
N ALA A 10 24.66 30.97 5.60
CA ALA A 10 24.77 29.52 5.45
C ALA A 10 26.14 29.12 4.90
N ASN A 11 26.63 27.95 5.29
CA ASN A 11 27.92 27.42 4.83
C ASN A 11 27.86 27.09 3.33
N ASP A 12 28.83 27.59 2.58
CA ASP A 12 29.04 27.25 1.18
C ASP A 12 29.76 25.91 1.08
N CYS A 13 28.98 24.84 1.06
CA CYS A 13 29.44 23.48 0.91
C CYS A 13 29.45 23.11 -0.58
N ALA A 14 30.55 22.51 -1.05
CA ALA A 14 30.57 21.86 -2.35
C ALA A 14 29.39 20.89 -2.42
N ALA A 15 28.61 20.95 -3.51
CA ALA A 15 27.69 19.89 -3.84
C ALA A 15 28.53 18.60 -3.96
N VAL A 16 28.33 17.70 -3.01
CA VAL A 16 28.73 16.31 -3.22
C VAL A 16 27.77 15.82 -4.30
N GLU A 17 28.28 15.41 -5.45
CA GLU A 17 27.57 14.41 -6.25
C GLU A 17 27.36 13.24 -5.27
N GLU A 18 26.15 13.15 -4.69
CA GLU A 18 25.74 11.93 -4.05
C GLU A 18 25.80 10.86 -5.14
N PRO A 19 26.47 9.73 -4.92
CA PRO A 19 26.46 8.66 -5.90
C PRO A 19 25.00 8.31 -6.19
N GLU A 20 24.63 8.31 -7.47
CA GLU A 20 23.34 7.85 -7.97
C GLU A 20 23.00 6.49 -7.33
N PRO A 21 21.73 6.26 -6.96
CA PRO A 21 21.35 5.12 -6.16
C PRO A 21 21.75 3.80 -6.83
N THR A 22 22.37 2.90 -6.05
CA THR A 22 22.80 1.58 -6.51
C THR A 22 21.66 0.55 -6.50
N THR A 23 20.41 1.01 -6.40
CA THR A 23 19.23 0.14 -6.48
C THR A 23 18.83 0.00 -7.94
N THR A 24 18.98 -1.20 -8.50
CA THR A 24 18.48 -1.49 -9.84
C THR A 24 16.97 -1.26 -9.90
N THR A 25 16.56 -0.33 -10.76
CA THR A 25 15.16 -0.01 -11.10
C THR A 25 14.81 -0.42 -12.53
N VAL A 26 15.74 -1.02 -13.26
CA VAL A 26 15.55 -1.40 -14.67
C VAL A 26 15.15 -2.86 -14.76
N VAL A 27 14.02 -3.13 -15.42
CA VAL A 27 13.48 -4.47 -15.67
C VAL A 27 13.43 -4.79 -17.16
N ILE A 28 13.45 -6.07 -17.51
CA ILE A 28 12.95 -6.56 -18.80
C ILE A 28 11.43 -6.40 -18.78
N ASN A 29 10.86 -5.79 -19.81
CA ASN A 29 9.45 -5.42 -19.85
C ASN A 29 8.66 -6.18 -20.92
N GLU A 30 9.20 -6.34 -22.12
CA GLU A 30 8.53 -7.01 -23.23
C GLU A 30 9.57 -7.70 -24.14
N VAL A 31 9.25 -8.89 -24.63
CA VAL A 31 10.11 -9.68 -25.52
C VAL A 31 9.33 -10.15 -26.73
N GLU A 32 9.83 -9.86 -27.92
CA GLU A 32 9.37 -10.44 -29.18
C GLU A 32 10.42 -11.43 -29.67
N SER A 33 10.03 -12.70 -29.74
CA SER A 33 10.92 -13.82 -30.09
C SER A 33 10.57 -14.50 -31.40
N SER A 34 9.51 -14.07 -32.10
CA SER A 34 9.13 -14.64 -33.39
C SER A 34 8.20 -13.71 -34.16
N GLY A 35 8.79 -12.89 -35.02
CA GLY A 35 8.02 -12.10 -36.00
C GLY A 35 8.11 -10.59 -35.82
N GLY A 36 9.01 -10.13 -34.96
CA GLY A 36 9.34 -8.71 -34.84
C GLY A 36 9.87 -8.10 -36.14
N THR A 37 9.73 -6.78 -36.24
CA THR A 37 10.31 -5.98 -37.34
C THR A 37 11.31 -4.99 -36.73
N PRO A 38 12.57 -4.94 -37.19
CA PRO A 38 13.17 -5.72 -38.28
C PRO A 38 13.56 -7.18 -37.93
N GLY A 39 13.48 -7.57 -36.66
CA GLY A 39 13.79 -8.90 -36.16
C GLY A 39 13.34 -9.02 -34.71
N ASP A 40 13.92 -9.96 -33.96
CA ASP A 40 13.64 -10.14 -32.53
C ASP A 40 14.05 -8.89 -31.73
N TRP A 41 13.42 -8.67 -30.58
CA TRP A 41 13.80 -7.55 -29.72
C TRP A 41 13.43 -7.79 -28.25
N VAL A 42 14.18 -7.13 -27.38
CA VAL A 42 13.94 -7.06 -25.94
C VAL A 42 13.71 -5.60 -25.57
N GLU A 43 12.70 -5.31 -24.77
CA GLU A 43 12.49 -4.00 -24.19
C GLU A 43 12.84 -4.00 -22.71
N LEU A 44 13.56 -2.96 -22.29
CA LEU A 44 13.79 -2.63 -20.89
C LEU A 44 12.91 -1.45 -20.48
N LYS A 45 12.50 -1.40 -19.21
CA LYS A 45 11.79 -0.27 -18.61
C LYS A 45 12.54 0.23 -17.38
N ASN A 46 12.68 1.55 -17.25
CA ASN A 46 13.11 2.19 -16.00
C ASN A 46 11.90 2.44 -15.12
N LEU A 47 11.88 1.84 -13.94
CA LEU A 47 10.81 1.96 -12.95
C LEU A 47 10.93 3.22 -12.07
N ASP A 48 12.06 3.92 -12.13
CA ASP A 48 12.22 5.21 -11.46
C ASP A 48 11.46 6.30 -12.24
N ALA A 49 10.44 6.88 -11.60
CA ALA A 49 9.61 7.94 -12.18
C ALA A 49 10.18 9.36 -11.98
N GLU A 50 11.37 9.49 -11.39
CA GLU A 50 12.01 10.78 -11.12
C GLU A 50 13.41 10.89 -11.74
N HIS A 51 14.13 9.77 -11.86
CA HIS A 51 15.53 9.75 -12.28
C HIS A 51 15.75 8.85 -13.51
N SER A 52 16.70 9.22 -14.35
CA SER A 52 17.13 8.40 -15.48
C SER A 52 18.06 7.27 -15.01
N ALA A 53 17.96 6.10 -15.61
CA ALA A 53 18.84 4.97 -15.33
C ALA A 53 20.04 4.96 -16.30
N ASP A 54 21.26 4.87 -15.77
CA ASP A 54 22.48 4.68 -16.57
C ASP A 54 22.82 3.18 -16.73
N LEU A 55 22.86 2.73 -17.98
CA LEU A 55 23.18 1.36 -18.38
C LEU A 55 24.62 1.19 -18.87
N SER A 56 25.48 2.19 -18.68
CA SER A 56 26.89 2.11 -19.08
C SER A 56 27.57 0.85 -18.53
N GLY A 57 28.04 -0.02 -19.43
CA GLY A 57 28.72 -1.26 -19.09
C GLY A 57 27.84 -2.43 -18.66
N TRP A 58 26.52 -2.23 -18.51
CA TRP A 58 25.55 -3.33 -18.30
C TRP A 58 25.60 -4.31 -19.48
N ARG A 59 25.07 -5.52 -19.31
CA ARG A 59 25.14 -6.56 -20.35
C ARG A 59 23.83 -7.34 -20.50
N ILE A 60 23.58 -7.88 -21.68
CA ILE A 60 22.39 -8.71 -21.97
C ILE A 60 22.78 -10.00 -22.70
N ARG A 61 22.12 -11.12 -22.38
CA ARG A 61 22.33 -12.43 -23.04
C ARG A 61 21.06 -13.29 -23.02
N ASP A 62 20.94 -14.20 -23.96
CA ASP A 62 20.00 -15.31 -23.91
C ASP A 62 20.47 -16.48 -23.01
N ASN A 63 19.79 -17.63 -23.07
CA ASN A 63 20.16 -18.81 -22.26
C ASN A 63 21.36 -19.61 -22.81
N ASP A 64 21.85 -19.31 -24.03
CA ASP A 64 23.02 -19.99 -24.59
C ASP A 64 24.30 -19.44 -23.96
N THR A 65 24.86 -20.18 -23.01
CA THR A 65 26.14 -19.83 -22.37
C THR A 65 27.33 -19.76 -23.33
N GLY A 66 27.21 -20.25 -24.57
CA GLY A 66 28.17 -20.05 -25.66
C GLY A 66 28.15 -18.64 -26.23
N HIS A 67 27.05 -17.89 -26.08
CA HIS A 67 26.98 -16.48 -26.40
C HIS A 67 27.71 -15.63 -25.36
N THR A 68 28.35 -14.56 -25.85
CA THR A 68 28.96 -13.54 -24.98
C THR A 68 27.91 -12.51 -24.64
N ALA A 69 27.76 -12.17 -23.35
CA ALA A 69 26.82 -11.12 -22.94
C ALA A 69 27.23 -9.78 -23.58
N VAL A 70 26.30 -9.15 -24.29
CA VAL A 70 26.55 -7.97 -25.10
C VAL A 70 26.52 -6.72 -24.22
N PRO A 71 27.58 -5.89 -24.21
CA PRO A 71 27.63 -4.70 -23.39
C PRO A 71 26.89 -3.52 -24.02
N PHE A 72 26.17 -2.76 -23.20
CA PHE A 72 25.69 -1.43 -23.57
C PHE A 72 26.85 -0.43 -23.61
N ALA A 73 26.76 0.53 -24.54
CA ALA A 73 27.80 1.55 -24.70
C ALA A 73 27.74 2.58 -23.57
N ASP A 74 28.89 3.15 -23.22
CA ASP A 74 28.97 4.24 -22.25
C ASP A 74 28.03 5.40 -22.65
N GLY A 75 27.27 5.91 -21.67
CA GLY A 75 26.25 6.94 -21.85
C GLY A 75 24.91 6.43 -22.36
N THR A 76 24.68 5.12 -22.39
CA THR A 76 23.34 4.56 -22.66
C THR A 76 22.46 4.79 -21.44
N THR A 77 21.39 5.58 -21.60
CA THR A 77 20.44 5.88 -20.53
C THR A 77 19.03 5.48 -20.90
N ILE A 78 18.21 5.18 -19.89
CA ILE A 78 16.76 5.15 -20.00
C ILE A 78 16.22 6.33 -19.20
N GLU A 79 15.42 7.19 -19.83
CA GLU A 79 14.80 8.31 -19.12
C GLU A 79 13.92 7.81 -17.96
N SER A 80 13.60 8.71 -17.03
CA SER A 80 12.63 8.43 -15.96
C SER A 80 11.32 7.87 -16.53
N GLY A 81 10.86 6.74 -15.99
CA GLY A 81 9.67 6.00 -16.44
C GLY A 81 9.75 5.46 -17.87
N GLY A 82 10.90 5.58 -18.52
CA GLY A 82 11.08 5.36 -19.95
C GLY A 82 11.32 3.90 -20.34
N TYR A 83 11.39 3.67 -21.65
CA TYR A 83 11.61 2.36 -22.27
C TYR A 83 12.85 2.40 -23.18
N LEU A 84 13.60 1.30 -23.23
CA LEU A 84 14.71 1.10 -24.15
C LEU A 84 14.53 -0.20 -24.92
N VAL A 85 14.38 -0.08 -26.23
CA VAL A 85 14.26 -1.21 -27.15
C VAL A 85 15.62 -1.66 -27.64
N ILE A 86 15.88 -2.95 -27.52
CA ILE A 86 17.12 -3.63 -27.89
C ILE A 86 16.81 -4.58 -29.04
N GLU A 87 17.20 -4.17 -30.25
CA GLU A 87 16.96 -4.94 -31.48
C GLU A 87 17.94 -6.11 -31.64
N GLU A 88 17.55 -7.14 -32.40
CA GLU A 88 18.38 -8.30 -32.76
C GLU A 88 19.76 -7.90 -33.31
N ALA A 89 19.84 -6.79 -34.05
CA ALA A 89 21.10 -6.28 -34.59
C ALA A 89 22.10 -5.87 -33.49
N PHE A 90 21.62 -5.41 -32.34
CA PHE A 90 22.43 -5.16 -31.15
C PHE A 90 22.78 -6.46 -30.44
N LEU A 91 21.78 -7.34 -30.22
CA LEU A 91 21.97 -8.63 -29.56
C LEU A 91 23.01 -9.50 -30.30
N GLY A 92 23.01 -9.48 -31.64
CA GLY A 92 23.87 -10.32 -32.45
C GLY A 92 23.50 -11.80 -32.43
N PHE A 93 22.38 -12.15 -31.80
CA PHE A 93 21.74 -13.46 -31.73
C PHE A 93 20.21 -13.28 -31.78
N GLY A 94 19.49 -14.31 -32.25
CA GLY A 94 18.02 -14.35 -32.22
C GLY A 94 17.50 -15.04 -30.95
N LEU A 95 16.23 -14.83 -30.64
CA LEU A 95 15.54 -15.34 -29.44
C LEU A 95 14.67 -16.55 -29.82
N GLY A 96 15.00 -17.72 -29.28
CA GLY A 96 14.39 -18.98 -29.70
C GLY A 96 13.04 -19.31 -29.05
N SER A 97 12.42 -20.40 -29.51
CA SER A 97 11.33 -21.04 -28.77
C SER A 97 11.92 -21.78 -27.57
N GLY A 98 11.40 -21.54 -26.36
CA GLY A 98 11.91 -22.22 -25.16
C GLY A 98 13.21 -21.60 -24.65
N ASP A 99 13.23 -20.27 -24.54
CA ASP A 99 14.44 -19.47 -24.33
C ASP A 99 14.27 -18.49 -23.16
N SER A 100 15.32 -17.77 -22.80
CA SER A 100 15.32 -16.74 -21.76
C SER A 100 16.14 -15.53 -22.18
N VAL A 101 15.91 -14.39 -21.54
CA VAL A 101 16.82 -13.24 -21.57
C VAL A 101 17.23 -12.89 -20.15
N THR A 102 18.51 -12.65 -19.94
CA THR A 102 19.10 -12.20 -18.68
C THR A 102 19.79 -10.86 -18.88
N LEU A 103 19.41 -9.88 -18.05
CA LEU A 103 20.07 -8.58 -17.91
C LEU A 103 21.07 -8.64 -16.75
N PHE A 104 22.28 -8.15 -16.97
CA PHE A 104 23.35 -8.06 -15.98
C PHE A 104 23.74 -6.60 -15.76
N GLU A 105 24.06 -6.27 -14.51
CA GLU A 105 24.62 -4.96 -14.15
C GLU A 105 26.05 -4.77 -14.70
N ALA A 106 26.63 -3.59 -14.48
CA ALA A 106 27.93 -3.20 -15.05
C ALA A 106 29.12 -4.10 -14.64
N ASP A 107 29.03 -4.81 -13.51
CA ASP A 107 30.03 -5.79 -13.09
C ASP A 107 30.07 -7.03 -14.02
N GLY A 108 28.98 -7.26 -14.78
CA GLY A 108 28.77 -8.38 -15.68
C GLY A 108 28.49 -9.73 -15.02
N THR A 109 28.24 -9.74 -13.72
CA THR A 109 27.98 -10.94 -12.93
C THR A 109 26.69 -10.86 -12.14
N THR A 110 26.34 -9.68 -11.65
CA THR A 110 25.08 -9.43 -10.93
C THR A 110 23.94 -9.44 -11.93
N VAL A 111 22.98 -10.35 -11.74
CA VAL A 111 21.77 -10.43 -12.55
C VAL A 111 20.80 -9.36 -12.06
N ALA A 112 20.45 -8.43 -12.94
CA ALA A 112 19.45 -7.40 -12.69
C ALA A 112 18.03 -7.96 -12.85
N ASP A 113 17.79 -8.69 -13.94
CA ASP A 113 16.49 -9.29 -14.23
C ASP A 113 16.64 -10.48 -15.18
N THR A 114 15.68 -11.41 -15.15
CA THR A 114 15.61 -12.55 -16.07
C THR A 114 14.18 -12.94 -16.34
N THR A 115 13.86 -13.21 -17.61
CA THR A 115 12.57 -13.81 -17.99
C THR A 115 12.80 -15.02 -18.89
N THR A 116 11.92 -16.02 -18.77
CA THR A 116 11.99 -17.28 -19.51
C THR A 116 10.60 -17.63 -20.06
N TRP A 117 10.55 -18.13 -21.29
CA TRP A 117 9.30 -18.57 -21.93
C TRP A 117 9.45 -20.00 -22.47
N ALA A 118 8.39 -20.80 -22.40
CA ALA A 118 8.42 -22.20 -22.82
C ALA A 118 8.36 -22.38 -24.36
N GLY A 119 7.81 -21.40 -25.06
CA GLY A 119 7.68 -21.33 -26.50
C GLY A 119 7.34 -19.90 -26.91
N HIS A 120 7.41 -19.60 -28.21
CA HIS A 120 7.11 -18.25 -28.69
C HIS A 120 5.74 -17.78 -28.18
N ALA A 121 5.71 -16.53 -27.72
CA ALA A 121 4.48 -15.85 -27.35
C ALA A 121 3.51 -15.78 -28.53
N SER A 122 2.22 -15.70 -28.25
CA SER A 122 1.18 -15.53 -29.27
C SER A 122 1.27 -14.17 -29.97
N VAL A 123 1.67 -13.14 -29.22
CA VAL A 123 1.96 -11.78 -29.71
C VAL A 123 3.37 -11.39 -29.25
N THR A 124 3.53 -10.97 -28.00
CA THR A 124 4.83 -10.76 -27.35
C THR A 124 4.76 -11.29 -25.92
N TRP A 125 5.92 -11.60 -25.34
CA TRP A 125 6.06 -12.03 -23.96
C TRP A 125 6.24 -10.78 -23.09
N ALA A 126 5.17 -10.34 -22.43
CA ALA A 126 5.07 -9.04 -21.77
C ALA A 126 4.86 -9.17 -20.27
N ARG A 127 5.49 -8.28 -19.51
CA ARG A 127 5.30 -8.11 -18.08
C ARG A 127 3.98 -7.39 -17.81
N CYS A 128 3.05 -8.02 -17.08
CA CYS A 128 1.70 -7.51 -16.88
C CYS A 128 1.22 -7.63 -15.42
N PRO A 129 0.99 -6.51 -14.70
CA PRO A 129 1.03 -5.10 -15.16
C PRO A 129 2.39 -4.61 -15.67
N ASP A 130 2.37 -3.58 -16.52
CA ASP A 130 3.55 -3.02 -17.18
C ASP A 130 4.65 -2.62 -16.19
N GLY A 131 5.81 -3.27 -16.29
CA GLY A 131 6.96 -3.04 -15.43
C GLY A 131 6.96 -3.77 -14.08
N THR A 132 5.83 -4.29 -13.58
CA THR A 132 5.75 -4.83 -12.20
C THR A 132 5.16 -6.23 -12.07
N GLY A 133 4.36 -6.68 -13.02
CA GLY A 133 3.68 -7.97 -12.90
C GLY A 133 4.48 -9.16 -13.39
N ASP A 134 3.79 -10.30 -13.46
CA ASP A 134 4.33 -11.52 -14.04
C ASP A 134 4.32 -11.43 -15.57
N PHE A 135 5.19 -12.21 -16.22
CA PHE A 135 5.17 -12.29 -17.68
C PHE A 135 4.04 -13.20 -18.21
N ARG A 136 3.37 -12.74 -19.27
CA ARG A 136 2.33 -13.46 -20.02
C ARG A 136 2.30 -13.03 -21.49
N ASP A 137 1.43 -13.64 -22.28
CA ASP A 137 1.14 -13.17 -23.64
C ASP A 137 0.49 -11.77 -23.59
N SER A 138 0.96 -10.83 -24.40
CA SER A 138 0.33 -9.51 -24.53
C SER A 138 -0.93 -9.54 -25.41
N GLY A 139 -1.80 -8.54 -25.24
CA GLY A 139 -2.94 -8.31 -26.12
C GLY A 139 -2.52 -7.75 -27.49
N ALA A 140 -1.46 -6.95 -27.50
CA ALA A 140 -0.83 -6.37 -28.68
C ALA A 140 0.65 -6.12 -28.39
N SER A 141 1.48 -6.10 -29.44
CA SER A 141 2.86 -5.66 -29.32
C SER A 141 2.92 -4.16 -29.02
N THR A 142 3.69 -3.78 -28.01
CA THR A 142 3.73 -2.42 -27.45
C THR A 142 5.12 -1.80 -27.44
N LYS A 143 5.98 -2.24 -28.37
CA LYS A 143 7.36 -1.76 -28.57
C LYS A 143 7.53 -0.24 -28.40
N GLY A 144 8.24 0.14 -27.34
CA GLY A 144 8.58 1.50 -26.91
C GLY A 144 7.54 2.19 -26.03
N THR A 145 6.52 1.47 -25.56
CA THR A 145 5.37 2.00 -24.80
C THR A 145 4.87 0.99 -23.76
N ALA A 146 3.95 1.40 -22.88
CA ALA A 146 3.40 0.52 -21.86
C ALA A 146 2.71 -0.74 -22.43
N ASN A 147 2.94 -1.88 -21.78
CA ASN A 147 2.43 -3.18 -22.19
C ASN A 147 0.90 -3.25 -22.29
N ASP A 148 0.41 -3.84 -23.39
CA ASP A 148 -1.01 -4.14 -23.54
C ASP A 148 -1.35 -5.44 -22.80
N CYS A 149 -1.88 -5.28 -21.60
CA CYS A 149 -2.26 -6.38 -20.72
C CYS A 149 -3.72 -6.84 -20.89
N SER A 150 -4.38 -6.51 -22.00
CA SER A 150 -5.80 -6.80 -22.26
C SER A 150 -6.12 -8.16 -22.89
N ASP A 151 -5.12 -9.06 -22.98
CA ASP A 151 -5.24 -10.40 -23.58
C ASP A 151 -6.30 -11.32 -22.91
N GLY A 152 -6.78 -10.92 -21.72
CA GLY A 152 -7.91 -11.54 -21.03
C GLY A 152 -7.56 -12.81 -20.25
N THR A 153 -6.28 -13.12 -20.09
CA THR A 153 -5.83 -14.32 -19.33
C THR A 153 -5.30 -14.03 -17.93
N GLY A 154 -5.27 -12.77 -17.50
CA GLY A 154 -4.93 -12.37 -16.13
C GLY A 154 -5.68 -11.13 -15.64
N PRO A 155 -5.48 -10.72 -14.38
CA PRO A 155 -6.11 -9.51 -13.85
C PRO A 155 -5.74 -8.30 -14.71
N GLU A 156 -6.73 -7.44 -14.97
CA GLU A 156 -6.53 -6.13 -15.58
C GLU A 156 -5.63 -5.29 -14.65
N PRO A 157 -4.67 -4.51 -15.19
CA PRO A 157 -3.86 -3.62 -14.36
C PRO A 157 -4.77 -2.69 -13.55
N ASP A 158 -4.61 -2.71 -12.23
CA ASP A 158 -5.29 -1.78 -11.33
C ASP A 158 -4.61 -0.41 -11.50
N PRO A 159 -5.28 0.59 -12.12
CA PRO A 159 -4.66 1.88 -12.41
C PRO A 159 -4.32 2.67 -11.14
N ASP A 160 -4.87 2.27 -9.99
CA ASP A 160 -4.60 2.90 -8.69
C ASP A 160 -3.38 2.25 -7.98
N VAL A 161 -2.69 1.28 -8.59
CA VAL A 161 -1.49 0.64 -8.04
C VAL A 161 -0.22 1.14 -8.75
N GLU A 162 0.62 1.82 -7.98
CA GLU A 162 1.90 2.37 -8.36
C GLU A 162 3.03 1.34 -8.25
N VAL A 163 4.16 1.65 -8.87
CA VAL A 163 5.39 0.88 -8.74
C VAL A 163 5.96 1.04 -7.33
N TRP A 164 6.50 -0.04 -6.76
CA TRP A 164 7.25 0.03 -5.50
C TRP A 164 8.30 1.16 -5.52
N PRO A 165 8.31 2.09 -4.53
CA PRO A 165 9.16 3.27 -4.55
C PRO A 165 10.62 2.98 -4.15
N GLY A 166 11.13 1.80 -4.49
CA GLY A 166 12.46 1.33 -4.14
C GLY A 166 13.06 0.36 -5.16
N GLY A 167 14.02 -0.46 -4.71
CA GLY A 167 14.64 -1.48 -5.56
C GLY A 167 13.65 -2.59 -5.95
N ILE A 168 13.93 -3.30 -7.04
CA ILE A 168 13.00 -4.27 -7.63
C ILE A 168 13.08 -5.68 -7.04
N THR A 169 14.07 -5.95 -6.19
CA THR A 169 14.34 -7.30 -5.67
C THR A 169 14.05 -7.41 -4.18
N GLU A 170 13.70 -8.63 -3.77
CA GLU A 170 13.78 -9.09 -2.39
C GLU A 170 14.80 -10.24 -2.33
N THR A 171 15.77 -10.13 -1.44
CA THR A 171 16.87 -11.11 -1.32
C THR A 171 16.94 -11.67 0.09
N ALA A 172 17.49 -12.88 0.23
CA ALA A 172 17.65 -13.52 1.52
C ALA A 172 18.58 -12.72 2.44
N VAL A 173 18.13 -12.47 3.67
CA VAL A 173 18.98 -11.91 4.73
C VAL A 173 19.76 -13.06 5.37
N PRO A 174 21.10 -13.01 5.40
CA PRO A 174 21.86 -13.99 6.15
C PRO A 174 21.54 -13.90 7.65
N THR A 175 21.24 -15.02 8.28
CA THR A 175 20.95 -15.10 9.72
C THR A 175 21.46 -16.43 10.29
N ASP A 176 21.86 -16.43 11.56
CA ASP A 176 22.18 -17.65 12.32
C ASP A 176 20.97 -18.24 13.06
N ILE A 177 19.81 -17.60 12.92
CA ILE A 177 18.53 -18.07 13.42
C ILE A 177 17.81 -18.83 12.30
N ALA A 178 17.53 -20.09 12.54
CA ALA A 178 16.72 -20.90 11.65
C ALA A 178 15.24 -20.59 11.89
N PHE A 179 14.72 -19.62 11.14
CA PHE A 179 13.29 -19.43 10.97
C PHE A 179 12.80 -20.52 10.00
N ASP A 180 12.12 -21.54 10.51
CA ASP A 180 11.73 -22.73 9.75
C ASP A 180 10.28 -22.61 9.20
N GLY A 181 9.81 -21.38 8.96
CA GLY A 181 8.40 -21.00 8.79
C GLY A 181 7.88 -20.24 10.00
N ASP A 182 6.64 -19.76 9.93
CA ASP A 182 5.94 -19.09 11.03
C ASP A 182 6.56 -17.73 11.42
N LEU A 183 7.37 -17.10 10.56
CA LEU A 183 7.95 -15.77 10.83
C LEU A 183 6.96 -14.70 10.40
N SER A 184 6.46 -13.94 11.36
CA SER A 184 5.46 -12.90 11.16
C SER A 184 6.11 -11.55 11.44
N GLY A 185 5.55 -10.75 12.34
CA GLY A 185 5.88 -9.34 12.50
C GLY A 185 7.33 -9.01 12.79
N LEU A 186 7.74 -7.86 12.27
CA LEU A 186 9.08 -7.29 12.39
C LEU A 186 9.00 -5.86 12.93
N ASP A 187 10.01 -5.45 13.70
CA ASP A 187 10.16 -4.05 14.11
C ASP A 187 11.62 -3.65 14.25
N TYR A 188 11.94 -2.41 13.93
CA TYR A 188 13.30 -1.90 13.89
C TYR A 188 13.50 -0.86 14.99
N GLU A 189 14.32 -1.22 15.98
CA GLU A 189 14.72 -0.30 17.04
C GLU A 189 16.12 0.27 16.73
N PRO A 190 16.24 1.57 16.36
CA PRO A 190 17.53 2.19 16.13
C PRO A 190 18.36 2.27 17.41
N GLY A 191 19.67 1.99 17.29
CA GLY A 191 20.59 2.02 18.41
C GLY A 191 20.89 3.45 18.89
N LEU A 192 20.17 3.96 19.89
CA LEU A 192 20.46 5.29 20.47
C LEU A 192 21.74 5.32 21.32
N LEU A 193 22.05 4.24 22.04
CA LEU A 193 23.25 4.07 22.89
C LEU A 193 23.89 2.67 22.77
N GLY A 194 23.39 1.87 21.82
CA GLY A 194 23.82 0.50 21.50
C GLY A 194 23.90 0.30 19.99
N GLY A 195 23.85 -0.96 19.53
CA GLY A 195 23.63 -1.27 18.12
C GLY A 195 22.13 -1.34 17.81
N ASP A 196 21.79 -1.27 16.52
CA ASP A 196 20.43 -1.47 16.04
C ASP A 196 19.90 -2.86 16.41
N ILE A 197 18.59 -2.97 16.52
CA ILE A 197 17.89 -4.21 16.84
C ILE A 197 16.77 -4.41 15.83
N LEU A 198 16.71 -5.61 15.26
CA LEU A 198 15.55 -6.09 14.52
C LEU A 198 14.82 -7.06 15.43
N TRP A 199 13.64 -6.67 15.87
CA TRP A 199 12.70 -7.51 16.59
C TRP A 199 11.93 -8.35 15.58
N ALA A 200 11.70 -9.61 15.93
CA ALA A 200 10.91 -10.51 15.12
C ALA A 200 10.08 -11.42 16.02
N VAL A 201 8.82 -11.66 15.65
CA VAL A 201 7.98 -12.67 16.30
C VAL A 201 7.72 -13.83 15.36
N THR A 202 7.59 -15.02 15.94
CA THR A 202 7.07 -16.17 15.21
C THR A 202 5.72 -16.60 15.76
N ASN A 203 4.75 -16.77 14.86
CA ASN A 203 3.45 -17.35 15.18
C ASN A 203 3.60 -18.86 15.47
N GLY A 204 2.53 -19.50 15.97
CA GLY A 204 2.50 -20.92 16.35
C GLY A 204 3.30 -21.29 17.61
N THR A 205 4.58 -20.95 17.66
CA THR A 205 5.46 -21.12 18.82
C THR A 205 5.36 -19.95 19.79
N GLY A 206 5.03 -18.75 19.33
CA GLY A 206 4.98 -17.54 20.15
C GLY A 206 6.36 -17.20 20.70
N THR A 207 7.33 -16.98 19.82
CA THR A 207 8.72 -16.66 20.21
C THR A 207 9.04 -15.23 19.81
N LEU A 208 9.62 -14.45 20.74
CA LEU A 208 10.21 -13.15 20.43
C LEU A 208 11.72 -13.31 20.25
N THR A 209 12.20 -12.94 19.06
CA THR A 209 13.61 -12.95 18.70
C THR A 209 14.17 -11.55 18.70
N LYS A 210 15.37 -11.40 19.26
CA LYS A 210 16.15 -10.18 19.21
C LYS A 210 17.34 -10.39 18.29
N LEU A 211 17.35 -9.73 17.14
CA LEU A 211 18.44 -9.79 16.18
C LEU A 211 19.32 -8.54 16.29
N THR A 212 20.61 -8.70 16.01
CA THR A 212 21.60 -7.62 15.97
C THR A 212 22.42 -7.69 14.67
N PRO A 213 22.90 -6.56 14.14
CA PRO A 213 23.64 -6.53 12.89
C PRO A 213 24.90 -7.41 12.95
N GLY A 214 25.10 -8.20 11.90
CA GLY A 214 26.28 -9.02 11.64
C GLY A 214 27.09 -8.52 10.44
N THR A 215 28.09 -9.29 10.05
CA THR A 215 28.90 -8.99 8.86
C THR A 215 28.13 -9.27 7.57
N GLY A 216 28.32 -8.44 6.54
CA GLY A 216 27.76 -8.70 5.21
C GLY A 216 26.24 -8.57 5.11
N GLY A 217 25.65 -7.65 5.90
CA GLY A 217 24.19 -7.43 5.91
C GLY A 217 23.40 -8.47 6.72
N ALA A 218 24.09 -9.34 7.46
CA ALA A 218 23.45 -10.36 8.28
C ALA A 218 22.70 -9.75 9.49
N TRP A 219 21.65 -10.42 9.93
CA TRP A 219 20.99 -10.19 11.22
C TRP A 219 21.08 -11.47 12.04
N ASN A 220 21.81 -11.43 13.16
CA ASN A 220 22.08 -12.62 13.98
C ASN A 220 21.46 -12.50 15.38
N GLY A 221 21.18 -13.63 16.01
CA GLY A 221 20.67 -13.70 17.37
C GLY A 221 21.54 -12.92 18.36
N ALA A 222 20.90 -12.02 19.11
CA ALA A 222 21.58 -11.24 20.12
C ALA A 222 22.24 -12.15 21.17
N THR A 223 23.42 -11.74 21.65
CA THR A 223 24.12 -12.50 22.69
C THR A 223 23.23 -12.70 23.93
N GLY A 224 23.05 -13.96 24.34
CA GLY A 224 22.20 -14.32 25.48
C GLY A 224 20.71 -14.50 25.17
N TRP A 225 20.30 -14.36 23.90
CA TRP A 225 18.93 -14.61 23.45
C TRP A 225 18.74 -15.98 22.80
N GLY A 226 19.81 -16.66 22.37
CA GLY A 226 19.69 -17.94 21.67
C GLY A 226 18.85 -17.78 20.40
N ALA A 227 17.96 -18.74 20.14
CA ALA A 227 17.00 -18.68 19.03
C ALA A 227 15.77 -17.80 19.31
N GLY A 228 15.78 -17.01 20.39
CA GLY A 228 14.63 -16.24 20.85
C GLY A 228 14.14 -16.70 22.23
N LYS A 229 13.13 -15.98 22.76
CA LYS A 229 12.51 -16.26 24.05
C LYS A 229 11.03 -16.60 23.86
N GLN A 230 10.58 -17.65 24.54
CA GLN A 230 9.18 -18.06 24.55
C GLN A 230 8.32 -16.97 25.18
N LEU A 231 7.25 -16.57 24.53
CA LEU A 231 6.26 -15.65 25.06
C LEU A 231 5.18 -16.39 25.86
N ALA A 232 4.64 -15.69 26.85
CA ALA A 232 3.52 -16.12 27.67
C ALA A 232 2.58 -14.96 28.01
N TYR A 233 1.30 -15.26 28.20
CA TYR A 233 0.29 -14.35 28.71
C TYR A 233 0.52 -14.04 30.20
N PRO A 234 -0.14 -13.00 30.77
CA PRO A 234 0.02 -12.65 32.18
C PRO A 234 -0.40 -13.77 33.16
N ASP A 235 -1.29 -14.67 32.73
CA ASP A 235 -1.70 -15.85 33.49
C ASP A 235 -0.69 -17.01 33.45
N GLY A 236 0.40 -16.86 32.68
CA GLY A 236 1.46 -17.85 32.50
C GLY A 236 1.19 -18.88 31.41
N SER A 237 0.05 -18.83 30.71
CA SER A 237 -0.15 -19.65 29.51
C SER A 237 0.84 -19.25 28.42
N THR A 238 1.42 -20.24 27.74
CA THR A 238 2.52 -20.04 26.76
C THR A 238 1.98 -20.13 25.33
N ALA A 239 2.84 -19.78 24.37
CA ALA A 239 2.54 -19.74 22.94
C ALA A 239 1.29 -18.89 22.62
N PRO A 240 1.36 -17.56 22.82
CA PRO A 240 0.55 -16.66 22.01
C PRO A 240 0.88 -16.89 20.52
N ASP A 241 -0.14 -16.95 19.67
CA ASP A 241 0.06 -16.77 18.22
C ASP A 241 0.41 -15.31 18.03
N ALA A 242 1.70 -15.03 17.94
CA ALA A 242 2.25 -13.70 17.88
C ALA A 242 2.44 -13.32 16.41
N GLU A 243 1.65 -12.38 15.93
CA GLU A 243 1.61 -12.02 14.52
C GLU A 243 2.34 -10.69 14.26
N GLY A 244 2.30 -9.75 15.22
CA GLY A 244 2.89 -8.41 15.05
C GLY A 244 3.78 -8.04 16.23
N VAL A 245 4.80 -7.20 16.02
CA VAL A 245 5.65 -6.65 17.08
C VAL A 245 5.95 -5.18 16.87
N THR A 246 6.02 -4.40 17.94
CA THR A 246 6.48 -2.99 17.88
C THR A 246 7.09 -2.53 19.21
N VAL A 247 7.93 -1.50 19.17
CA VAL A 247 8.36 -0.72 20.34
C VAL A 247 7.71 0.66 20.34
N ALA A 248 7.35 1.14 21.53
CA ALA A 248 6.83 2.50 21.70
C ALA A 248 7.95 3.50 22.03
N ASP A 249 7.58 4.73 22.41
CA ASP A 249 8.52 5.76 22.86
C ASP A 249 9.49 5.25 23.95
N GLY A 250 10.76 5.63 23.82
CA GLY A 250 11.84 5.13 24.67
C GLY A 250 12.37 3.73 24.31
N GLY A 251 11.86 3.12 23.22
CA GLY A 251 12.32 1.84 22.68
C GLY A 251 11.98 0.66 23.58
N SER A 252 12.71 -0.45 23.41
CA SER A 252 12.45 -1.71 24.12
C SER A 252 12.66 -1.62 25.64
N ALA A 253 13.31 -0.55 26.13
CA ALA A 253 13.36 -0.24 27.57
C ALA A 253 11.98 0.15 28.15
N GLY A 254 11.11 0.72 27.32
CA GLY A 254 9.69 0.94 27.61
C GLY A 254 8.84 -0.33 27.49
N GLY A 255 9.41 -1.42 26.98
CA GLY A 255 8.73 -2.67 26.72
C GLY A 255 8.55 -2.94 25.23
N VAL A 256 8.45 -4.22 24.88
CA VAL A 256 8.13 -4.69 23.52
C VAL A 256 6.67 -5.12 23.51
N TYR A 257 5.93 -4.67 22.50
CA TYR A 257 4.50 -4.90 22.35
C TYR A 257 4.26 -5.91 21.24
N VAL A 258 3.39 -6.88 21.46
CA VAL A 258 3.12 -7.97 20.53
C VAL A 258 1.61 -8.09 20.32
N ALA A 259 1.17 -8.09 19.07
CA ALA A 259 -0.19 -8.41 18.68
C ALA A 259 -0.36 -9.92 18.56
N THR A 260 -1.50 -10.44 19.03
CA THR A 260 -1.77 -11.88 19.02
C THR A 260 -3.20 -12.16 18.63
N GLU A 261 -3.44 -13.16 17.78
CA GLU A 261 -4.81 -13.61 17.47
C GLU A 261 -5.43 -14.44 18.59
N ARG A 262 -4.63 -15.34 19.16
CA ARG A 262 -5.05 -16.42 20.06
C ARG A 262 -3.89 -17.01 20.85
N SER A 263 -4.16 -18.08 21.59
CA SER A 263 -3.11 -18.96 22.09
C SER A 263 -3.05 -20.21 21.22
N SER A 264 -1.86 -20.58 20.76
CA SER A 264 -1.62 -21.81 20.00
C SER A 264 -1.89 -23.06 20.87
N ALA A 265 -1.83 -22.94 22.20
CA ALA A 265 -2.27 -23.98 23.14
C ALA A 265 -3.81 -24.12 23.25
N ALA A 266 -4.56 -23.13 22.78
CA ALA A 266 -6.03 -23.09 22.76
C ALA A 266 -6.54 -22.63 21.38
N SER A 267 -6.05 -23.27 20.31
CA SER A 267 -6.14 -22.78 18.93
C SER A 267 -7.55 -22.58 18.36
N SER A 268 -8.59 -23.09 19.02
CA SER A 268 -9.98 -22.92 18.60
C SER A 268 -10.67 -21.70 19.24
N THR A 269 -9.95 -20.88 20.00
CA THR A 269 -10.51 -19.76 20.77
C THR A 269 -9.80 -18.46 20.41
N SER A 270 -10.54 -17.54 19.78
CA SER A 270 -10.06 -16.19 19.49
C SER A 270 -9.72 -15.44 20.79
N ARG A 271 -8.58 -14.75 20.81
CA ARG A 271 -8.10 -13.88 21.90
C ARG A 271 -7.27 -12.70 21.34
N PRO A 272 -7.81 -11.88 20.41
CA PRO A 272 -7.11 -10.72 19.85
C PRO A 272 -6.63 -9.80 20.98
N SER A 273 -5.32 -9.73 21.17
CA SER A 273 -4.70 -9.07 22.32
C SER A 273 -3.43 -8.34 21.94
N ILE A 274 -3.19 -7.22 22.63
CA ILE A 274 -1.87 -6.59 22.68
C ILE A 274 -1.21 -7.01 24.00
N LEU A 275 -0.01 -7.58 23.92
CA LEU A 275 0.79 -8.02 25.07
C LEU A 275 2.03 -7.15 25.20
N ARG A 276 2.39 -6.73 26.42
CA ARG A 276 3.63 -6.00 26.69
C ARG A 276 4.63 -6.87 27.44
N TYR A 277 5.89 -6.84 27.02
CA TYR A 277 6.98 -7.61 27.61
C TYR A 277 8.13 -6.72 28.10
N ASP A 278 8.61 -7.00 29.32
CA ASP A 278 9.92 -6.53 29.78
C ASP A 278 11.01 -7.49 29.26
N VAL A 279 11.85 -6.97 28.36
CA VAL A 279 12.90 -7.74 27.69
C VAL A 279 14.27 -7.64 28.36
N SER A 280 14.37 -6.97 29.51
CA SER A 280 15.64 -6.79 30.24
C SER A 280 16.10 -8.07 30.98
N GLY A 281 15.21 -9.03 31.18
CA GLY A 281 15.46 -10.27 31.91
C GLY A 281 16.27 -11.32 31.15
N THR A 282 17.02 -12.14 31.89
CA THR A 282 17.81 -13.27 31.34
C THR A 282 17.03 -14.58 31.19
N GLY A 283 15.73 -14.60 31.51
CA GLY A 283 14.89 -15.78 31.39
C GLY A 283 14.72 -16.23 29.94
N THR A 284 14.45 -17.52 29.72
CA THR A 284 14.12 -18.08 28.40
C THR A 284 12.64 -17.92 28.05
N THR A 285 11.82 -17.51 29.02
CA THR A 285 10.41 -17.21 28.86
C THR A 285 10.14 -15.79 29.33
N LEU A 286 9.42 -15.01 28.53
CA LEU A 286 8.92 -13.69 28.87
C LEU A 286 7.44 -13.81 29.20
N ILE A 287 7.06 -13.39 30.40
CA ILE A 287 5.66 -13.31 30.82
C ILE A 287 5.20 -11.87 30.60
N ALA A 288 4.09 -11.70 29.90
CA ALA A 288 3.57 -10.38 29.61
C ALA A 288 3.24 -9.63 30.90
N THR A 289 3.70 -8.37 31.00
CA THR A 289 3.40 -7.50 32.14
C THR A 289 1.99 -6.95 32.08
N ASN A 290 1.44 -6.85 30.86
CA ASN A 290 0.11 -6.35 30.57
C ASN A 290 -0.51 -7.16 29.42
N GLU A 291 -1.84 -7.25 29.42
CA GLU A 291 -2.65 -7.71 28.30
C GLU A 291 -3.81 -6.72 28.12
N TRP A 292 -3.99 -6.25 26.90
CA TRP A 292 -5.20 -5.57 26.47
C TRP A 292 -5.93 -6.49 25.50
N ASN A 293 -6.91 -7.22 26.03
CA ASN A 293 -7.72 -8.16 25.27
C ASN A 293 -8.85 -7.41 24.55
N LEU A 294 -8.72 -7.27 23.24
CA LEU A 294 -9.58 -6.43 22.40
C LEU A 294 -10.85 -7.17 21.94
N SER A 295 -10.98 -8.47 22.25
CA SER A 295 -12.05 -9.33 21.74
C SER A 295 -13.44 -8.72 21.89
N ALA A 296 -13.77 -8.19 23.06
CA ALA A 296 -15.10 -7.64 23.33
C ALA A 296 -15.41 -6.38 22.51
N ASP A 297 -14.43 -5.51 22.30
CA ASP A 297 -14.58 -4.28 21.53
C ASP A 297 -14.68 -4.56 20.02
N LEU A 298 -13.79 -5.44 19.52
CA LEU A 298 -13.77 -5.80 18.11
C LEU A 298 -15.02 -6.60 17.73
N THR A 299 -15.43 -7.60 18.52
CA THR A 299 -16.68 -8.37 18.27
C THR A 299 -17.94 -7.50 18.32
N ALA A 300 -17.95 -6.42 19.11
CA ALA A 300 -19.06 -5.46 19.08
C ALA A 300 -19.19 -4.75 17.72
N THR A 301 -18.12 -4.69 16.94
CA THR A 301 -18.05 -4.04 15.62
C THR A 301 -18.24 -5.04 14.48
N VAL A 302 -17.54 -6.17 14.53
CA VAL A 302 -17.43 -7.13 13.42
C VAL A 302 -18.27 -8.40 13.63
N GLY A 303 -18.89 -8.56 14.80
CA GLY A 303 -19.65 -9.74 15.17
C GLY A 303 -18.77 -10.85 15.72
N THR A 304 -18.45 -11.86 14.91
CA THR A 304 -17.62 -13.00 15.34
C THR A 304 -16.25 -12.90 14.71
N ILE A 305 -15.21 -13.09 15.52
CA ILE A 305 -13.83 -13.19 15.07
C ILE A 305 -13.46 -14.68 15.08
N GLY A 306 -12.92 -15.17 13.97
CA GLY A 306 -12.34 -16.51 13.89
C GLY A 306 -11.19 -16.66 14.90
N ALA A 307 -10.82 -17.90 15.20
CA ALA A 307 -9.63 -18.11 16.02
C ALA A 307 -8.35 -17.73 15.25
N ASN A 308 -8.36 -17.86 13.91
CA ASN A 308 -7.31 -17.49 12.95
C ASN A 308 -7.80 -16.34 12.07
N SER A 309 -8.26 -15.29 12.72
CA SER A 309 -8.81 -14.11 12.04
C SER A 309 -8.66 -12.88 12.93
N GLY A 310 -7.65 -12.89 13.80
CA GLY A 310 -7.40 -11.98 14.90
C GLY A 310 -6.49 -10.83 14.50
N LEU A 311 -5.66 -10.38 15.45
CA LEU A 311 -4.73 -9.30 15.18
C LEU A 311 -3.51 -9.85 14.44
N GLU A 312 -3.16 -9.20 13.33
CA GLU A 312 -2.04 -9.58 12.46
C GLU A 312 -0.84 -8.67 12.69
N GLY A 313 -1.04 -7.36 12.63
CA GLY A 313 0.02 -6.37 12.65
C GLY A 313 -0.13 -5.38 13.78
N ILE A 314 0.97 -4.71 14.14
CA ILE A 314 0.96 -3.66 15.15
C ILE A 314 2.05 -2.63 14.90
N THR A 315 1.69 -1.36 15.03
CA THR A 315 2.67 -0.27 15.10
C THR A 315 2.27 0.77 16.14
N TRP A 316 3.18 1.68 16.48
CA TRP A 316 2.97 2.75 17.44
C TRP A 316 3.26 4.11 16.82
N ILE A 317 2.35 5.06 17.00
CA ILE A 317 2.47 6.42 16.44
C ILE A 317 2.48 7.46 17.57
N PRO A 318 3.46 8.39 17.60
CA PRO A 318 3.54 9.41 18.64
C PRO A 318 2.33 10.37 18.64
N ASP A 319 1.90 10.79 19.84
CA ASP A 319 0.86 11.80 20.05
C ASP A 319 1.18 13.10 19.32
N ALA A 320 2.45 13.49 19.33
CA ALA A 320 2.93 14.72 18.70
C ALA A 320 2.65 14.72 17.18
N VAL A 321 2.69 13.55 16.53
CA VAL A 321 2.40 13.40 15.10
C VAL A 321 0.89 13.46 14.87
N LEU A 322 0.13 12.69 15.64
CA LEU A 322 -1.34 12.62 15.53
C LEU A 322 -1.98 14.00 15.76
N THR A 323 -1.57 14.69 16.83
CA THR A 323 -2.06 16.04 17.14
C THR A 323 -1.64 17.09 16.11
N ALA A 324 -0.38 17.07 15.66
CA ALA A 324 0.10 18.01 14.64
C ALA A 324 -0.64 17.88 13.31
N ARG A 325 -1.08 16.67 12.96
CA ARG A 325 -1.84 16.39 11.74
C ARG A 325 -3.36 16.50 11.92
N GLY A 326 -3.83 16.89 13.10
CA GLY A 326 -5.25 17.10 13.36
C GLY A 326 -6.06 15.82 13.38
N PHE A 327 -5.47 14.72 13.86
CA PHE A 327 -6.16 13.44 14.04
C PHE A 327 -7.47 13.64 14.82
N VAL A 328 -8.53 12.97 14.38
CA VAL A 328 -9.85 13.01 15.01
C VAL A 328 -10.05 11.72 15.79
N ASP A 329 -10.46 11.87 17.05
CA ASP A 329 -10.98 10.77 17.85
C ASP A 329 -12.43 10.51 17.44
N GLU A 330 -12.67 9.36 16.81
CA GLU A 330 -13.99 8.97 16.33
C GLU A 330 -14.97 8.66 17.46
N SER A 331 -14.47 8.33 18.66
CA SER A 331 -15.31 8.02 19.81
C SER A 331 -16.00 9.28 20.36
N THR A 332 -15.37 10.45 20.20
CA THR A 332 -15.90 11.76 20.62
C THR A 332 -16.34 12.64 19.46
N GLY A 333 -15.84 12.38 18.24
CA GLY A 333 -16.02 13.22 17.06
C GLY A 333 -15.25 14.55 17.14
N LEU A 334 -14.28 14.67 18.04
CA LEU A 334 -13.46 15.85 18.26
C LEU A 334 -12.01 15.60 17.83
N ALA A 335 -11.21 16.66 17.76
CA ALA A 335 -9.77 16.51 17.59
C ALA A 335 -9.20 15.69 18.77
N TYR A 336 -8.34 14.74 18.44
CA TYR A 336 -7.66 13.89 19.40
C TYR A 336 -6.83 14.75 20.37
N ASP A 337 -7.11 14.61 21.67
CA ASP A 337 -6.35 15.23 22.76
C ASP A 337 -5.74 14.12 23.64
N PRO A 338 -4.40 13.98 23.66
CA PRO A 338 -3.71 13.02 24.52
C PRO A 338 -4.09 13.13 26.01
N ALA A 339 -4.52 14.31 26.47
CA ALA A 339 -4.92 14.54 27.86
C ALA A 339 -6.19 13.77 28.28
N ASP A 340 -7.01 13.35 27.32
CA ASP A 340 -8.25 12.59 27.59
C ASP A 340 -7.96 11.12 27.93
N TYR A 341 -6.76 10.62 27.60
CA TYR A 341 -6.35 9.23 27.82
C TYR A 341 -5.30 9.14 28.92
N LEU A 342 -5.74 9.08 30.18
CA LEU A 342 -4.81 8.99 31.30
C LEU A 342 -3.93 7.74 31.19
N GLN A 343 -2.63 7.90 31.43
CA GLN A 343 -1.64 6.81 31.50
C GLN A 343 -1.41 6.05 30.18
N HIS A 344 -1.85 6.60 29.05
CA HIS A 344 -1.66 5.93 27.76
C HIS A 344 -0.23 6.00 27.20
N GLY A 345 0.63 6.82 27.82
CA GLY A 345 1.99 7.06 27.35
C GLY A 345 2.06 8.34 26.53
N THR A 346 2.74 8.27 25.39
CA THR A 346 3.02 9.39 24.48
C THR A 346 2.63 9.09 23.04
N GLY A 347 1.71 8.13 22.84
CA GLY A 347 1.29 7.67 21.53
C GLY A 347 0.18 6.63 21.56
N ILE A 348 -0.29 6.28 20.37
CA ILE A 348 -1.40 5.37 20.12
C ILE A 348 -0.90 4.14 19.38
N PHE A 349 -1.44 2.97 19.74
CA PHE A 349 -1.16 1.70 19.08
C PHE A 349 -2.16 1.47 17.96
N PHE A 350 -1.69 1.09 16.78
CA PHE A 350 -2.48 0.75 15.62
C PHE A 350 -2.32 -0.73 15.38
N VAL A 351 -3.43 -1.46 15.22
CA VAL A 351 -3.43 -2.91 14.96
C VAL A 351 -4.31 -3.24 13.76
N SER A 352 -3.85 -4.12 12.88
CA SER A 352 -4.67 -4.68 11.80
C SER A 352 -5.45 -5.89 12.31
N LEU A 353 -6.66 -6.10 11.77
CA LEU A 353 -7.54 -7.23 12.11
C LEU A 353 -7.85 -8.03 10.84
N GLU A 354 -7.38 -9.27 10.75
CA GLU A 354 -7.56 -10.14 9.57
C GLU A 354 -9.04 -10.30 9.19
N ALA A 355 -9.95 -10.39 10.18
CA ALA A 355 -11.38 -10.56 9.93
C ALA A 355 -12.04 -9.42 9.13
N THR A 356 -11.42 -8.25 9.08
CA THR A 356 -11.95 -7.07 8.37
C THR A 356 -11.00 -6.43 7.41
N ASP A 357 -9.70 -6.78 7.45
CA ASP A 357 -8.63 -6.07 6.76
C ASP A 357 -8.43 -4.60 7.21
N ASP A 358 -9.21 -4.13 8.19
CA ASP A 358 -9.14 -2.77 8.74
C ASP A 358 -8.08 -2.63 9.84
N VAL A 359 -7.66 -1.38 10.07
CA VAL A 359 -6.78 -0.98 11.16
C VAL A 359 -7.57 -0.26 12.27
N TYR A 360 -7.22 -0.56 13.51
CA TYR A 360 -7.87 -0.02 14.70
C TYR A 360 -6.85 0.66 15.60
N ALA A 361 -7.11 1.93 15.95
CA ALA A 361 -6.23 2.74 16.78
C ALA A 361 -6.70 2.72 18.25
N TYR A 362 -5.81 2.40 19.19
CA TYR A 362 -6.11 2.25 20.61
C TYR A 362 -5.15 3.05 21.50
N ALA A 363 -5.74 3.83 22.41
CA ALA A 363 -5.05 4.34 23.59
C ALA A 363 -5.07 3.24 24.68
N LEU A 364 -3.89 2.77 25.11
CA LEU A 364 -3.76 1.68 26.09
C LEU A 364 -3.35 2.23 27.45
N ASP A 365 -4.11 2.01 28.53
CA ASP A 365 -3.65 2.36 29.88
C ASP A 365 -2.47 1.47 30.28
N LEU A 366 -1.26 2.02 30.21
CA LEU A 366 0.01 1.32 30.43
C LEU A 366 0.23 0.86 31.88
N THR A 367 -0.65 1.23 32.81
CA THR A 367 -0.61 0.79 34.22
C THR A 367 -1.58 -0.34 34.54
N GLY A 368 -2.45 -0.68 33.59
CA GLY A 368 -3.50 -1.69 33.76
C GLY A 368 -3.75 -2.47 32.48
N SER A 369 -5.02 -2.83 32.28
CA SER A 369 -5.51 -3.61 31.13
C SER A 369 -6.68 -2.92 30.41
N THR A 370 -6.91 -1.63 30.72
CA THR A 370 -7.99 -0.86 30.10
C THR A 370 -7.47 -0.16 28.86
N PHE A 371 -8.36 0.07 27.89
CA PHE A 371 -8.04 0.69 26.62
C PHE A 371 -9.24 1.48 26.11
N THR A 372 -9.01 2.36 25.14
CA THR A 372 -10.06 3.07 24.41
C THR A 372 -9.74 3.07 22.93
N ARG A 373 -10.70 2.65 22.11
CA ARG A 373 -10.60 2.76 20.65
C ARG A 373 -10.77 4.21 20.23
N VAL A 374 -9.79 4.74 19.52
CA VAL A 374 -9.73 6.13 19.04
C VAL A 374 -10.24 6.23 17.60
N ALA A 375 -9.93 5.25 16.75
CA ALA A 375 -10.39 5.25 15.36
C ALA A 375 -10.45 3.84 14.76
N THR A 376 -11.25 3.69 13.72
CA THR A 376 -11.21 2.59 12.75
C THR A 376 -10.84 3.15 11.38
N ILE A 377 -9.91 2.48 10.69
CA ILE A 377 -9.30 2.94 9.45
C ILE A 377 -9.46 1.83 8.42
N ASP A 378 -10.15 2.16 7.34
CA ASP A 378 -10.31 1.28 6.17
C ASP A 378 -8.97 1.15 5.46
N THR A 379 -8.52 -0.09 5.26
CA THR A 379 -7.28 -0.38 4.55
C THR A 379 -7.45 -1.51 3.54
N PRO A 380 -6.62 -1.56 2.49
CA PRO A 380 -6.75 -2.57 1.45
C PRO A 380 -6.01 -3.86 1.80
N GLY A 381 -6.44 -4.58 2.84
CA GLY A 381 -5.88 -5.90 3.15
C GLY A 381 -4.76 -5.91 4.18
N ALA A 382 -4.73 -5.00 5.17
CA ALA A 382 -3.60 -4.96 6.10
C ALA A 382 -3.41 -6.28 6.86
N ARG A 383 -2.21 -6.85 6.74
CA ARG A 383 -1.65 -7.92 7.56
C ARG A 383 -0.62 -7.32 8.52
N GLU A 384 0.32 -6.53 8.01
CA GLU A 384 1.28 -5.81 8.86
C GLU A 384 1.15 -4.28 8.73
N LEU A 385 1.66 -3.59 9.74
CA LEU A 385 1.74 -2.14 9.82
C LEU A 385 3.16 -1.68 10.17
N ASP A 386 3.60 -0.60 9.54
CA ASP A 386 4.81 0.11 9.96
C ASP A 386 4.58 1.62 9.95
N TYR A 387 5.14 2.34 10.90
CA TYR A 387 5.09 3.80 10.93
C TYR A 387 6.47 4.36 10.64
N GLU A 388 6.61 5.03 9.50
CA GLU A 388 7.87 5.60 9.07
C GLU A 388 8.02 7.04 9.61
N PRO A 389 8.90 7.32 10.58
CA PRO A 389 8.95 8.63 11.23
C PRO A 389 9.34 9.77 10.29
N GLU A 390 10.10 9.47 9.24
CA GLU A 390 10.63 10.51 8.34
C GLU A 390 9.61 11.05 7.34
N THR A 391 8.74 10.18 6.83
CA THR A 391 7.61 10.58 5.97
C THR A 391 6.33 10.84 6.77
N GLN A 392 6.29 10.33 8.02
CA GLN A 392 5.12 10.30 8.89
C GLN A 392 3.93 9.61 8.24
N LEU A 393 4.20 8.61 7.40
CA LEU A 393 3.20 7.76 6.78
C LEU A 393 3.02 6.50 7.62
N LEU A 394 1.76 6.06 7.72
CA LEU A 394 1.43 4.71 8.16
C LEU A 394 1.45 3.82 6.92
N TRP A 395 2.28 2.80 6.94
CA TRP A 395 2.36 1.76 5.93
C TRP A 395 1.46 0.60 6.35
N ALA A 396 0.62 0.13 5.43
CA ALA A 396 -0.23 -1.04 5.60
C ALA A 396 0.11 -2.05 4.52
N ILE A 397 0.50 -3.25 4.92
CA ILE A 397 1.11 -4.26 4.06
C ILE A 397 0.16 -5.43 3.97
N CYS A 398 -0.14 -5.88 2.76
CA CYS A 398 -0.83 -7.14 2.54
C CYS A 398 0.16 -8.23 2.11
N ASP A 399 -0.22 -9.46 2.40
CA ASP A 399 0.45 -10.69 2.05
C ASP A 399 0.20 -11.08 0.56
N GLU A 400 0.47 -12.35 0.24
CA GLU A 400 0.28 -12.92 -1.10
C GLU A 400 -1.18 -12.92 -1.56
N ALA A 401 -2.15 -12.87 -0.63
CA ALA A 401 -3.58 -12.84 -0.95
C ALA A 401 -3.98 -11.53 -1.67
N CYS A 402 -3.22 -10.45 -1.50
CA CYS A 402 -3.37 -9.21 -2.25
C CYS A 402 -2.21 -8.92 -3.21
N ASP A 403 -1.49 -9.93 -3.71
CA ASP A 403 -0.31 -9.77 -4.57
C ASP A 403 0.89 -9.07 -3.88
N GLY A 404 0.99 -9.08 -2.55
CA GLY A 404 2.06 -8.39 -1.80
C GLY A 404 1.94 -6.86 -1.86
N ARG A 405 0.73 -6.34 -2.13
CA ARG A 405 0.51 -4.90 -2.26
C ARG A 405 0.67 -4.20 -0.91
N THR A 406 1.19 -2.99 -0.98
CA THR A 406 1.41 -2.12 0.18
C THR A 406 0.69 -0.80 -0.03
N ALA A 407 0.08 -0.23 1.00
CA ALA A 407 -0.52 1.09 0.97
C ALA A 407 0.17 2.04 1.94
N THR A 408 0.28 3.30 1.57
CA THR A 408 0.59 4.38 2.51
C THR A 408 -0.68 5.10 2.89
N LEU A 409 -0.77 5.50 4.15
CA LEU A 409 -1.88 6.25 4.72
C LEU A 409 -1.36 7.49 5.44
N GLN A 410 -2.12 8.56 5.34
CA GLN A 410 -1.85 9.81 6.04
C GLN A 410 -3.14 10.42 6.56
N ILE A 411 -3.05 11.19 7.65
CA ILE A 411 -4.19 11.97 8.15
C ILE A 411 -4.50 13.10 7.16
N GLY A 412 -5.67 13.02 6.52
CA GLY A 412 -6.16 13.99 5.56
C GLY A 412 -6.82 15.21 6.20
N GLY A 413 -7.38 16.10 5.38
CA GLY A 413 -8.03 17.34 5.85
C GLY A 413 -9.26 17.14 6.74
N THR A 414 -9.79 15.91 6.78
CA THR A 414 -10.90 15.51 7.65
C THR A 414 -10.45 15.05 9.04
N GLY A 415 -9.13 14.95 9.28
CA GLY A 415 -8.55 14.40 10.51
C GLY A 415 -8.59 12.87 10.58
N ARG A 416 -8.97 12.19 9.50
CA ARG A 416 -8.98 10.73 9.38
C ARG A 416 -7.81 10.26 8.53
N TYR A 417 -7.34 9.03 8.76
CA TYR A 417 -6.40 8.40 7.85
C TYR A 417 -7.07 8.10 6.50
N GLU A 418 -6.37 8.43 5.43
CA GLU A 418 -6.78 8.22 4.06
C GLU A 418 -5.62 7.55 3.32
N VAL A 419 -5.91 6.59 2.45
CA VAL A 419 -4.90 5.97 1.58
C VAL A 419 -4.36 7.03 0.64
N THR A 420 -3.05 7.26 0.69
CA THR A 420 -2.33 8.20 -0.17
C THR A 420 -1.80 7.54 -1.43
N HIS A 421 -1.19 6.37 -1.29
CA HIS A 421 -0.65 5.59 -2.40
C HIS A 421 -0.90 4.10 -2.18
N ARG A 422 -0.94 3.34 -3.28
CA ARG A 422 -0.89 1.88 -3.27
C ARG A 422 0.26 1.47 -4.15
N TYR A 423 1.10 0.57 -3.68
CA TYR A 423 2.27 0.08 -4.37
C TYR A 423 2.13 -1.41 -4.63
N ALA A 424 2.53 -1.84 -5.82
CA ALA A 424 2.86 -3.23 -6.07
C ALA A 424 4.07 -3.65 -5.21
N ARG A 425 4.24 -4.96 -5.01
CA ARG A 425 5.48 -5.52 -4.48
C ARG A 425 6.67 -5.19 -5.41
N PRO A 426 7.94 -5.30 -4.95
CA PRO A 426 9.10 -5.17 -5.82
C PRO A 426 8.98 -6.04 -7.08
N ALA A 427 9.24 -5.47 -8.26
CA ALA A 427 8.85 -6.05 -9.55
C ALA A 427 9.47 -7.42 -9.89
N SER A 428 10.60 -7.76 -9.27
CA SER A 428 11.28 -9.05 -9.42
C SER A 428 11.15 -9.92 -8.18
N ALA A 429 10.38 -9.51 -7.17
CA ALA A 429 10.03 -10.35 -6.03
C ALA A 429 8.88 -11.30 -6.38
N ALA A 430 8.98 -12.54 -5.89
CA ALA A 430 7.87 -13.47 -5.95
C ALA A 430 6.74 -12.99 -5.01
N ASN A 431 5.55 -13.55 -5.20
CA ASN A 431 4.41 -13.26 -4.32
C ASN A 431 4.55 -14.05 -3.00
N TYR A 432 5.45 -13.60 -2.13
CA TYR A 432 5.73 -14.22 -0.83
C TYR A 432 4.61 -13.97 0.18
N ALA A 433 4.47 -14.88 1.14
CA ALA A 433 3.58 -14.72 2.29
C ALA A 433 4.19 -13.75 3.31
N ASN A 434 4.28 -12.48 2.91
CA ASN A 434 4.92 -11.44 3.70
C ASN A 434 3.97 -10.99 4.82
N GLU A 435 4.09 -11.59 6.00
CA GLU A 435 3.30 -11.27 7.20
C GLU A 435 4.01 -10.30 8.16
N GLY A 436 5.30 -10.04 7.93
CA GLY A 436 6.07 -9.03 8.65
C GLY A 436 6.78 -8.08 7.71
N PHE A 437 6.90 -6.82 8.12
CA PHE A 437 7.43 -5.74 7.31
C PHE A 437 7.98 -4.66 8.22
N VAL A 438 9.18 -4.15 7.92
CA VAL A 438 9.68 -2.93 8.57
C VAL A 438 10.63 -2.15 7.68
N ILE A 439 10.46 -0.84 7.64
CA ILE A 439 11.36 0.09 6.97
C ILE A 439 12.47 0.50 7.94
N ALA A 440 13.72 0.32 7.53
CA ALA A 440 14.85 0.79 8.32
C ALA A 440 14.80 2.33 8.48
N PRO A 441 15.31 2.88 9.58
CA PRO A 441 15.34 4.32 9.81
C PRO A 441 16.20 5.03 8.75
N GLN A 442 15.99 6.33 8.56
CA GLN A 442 16.77 7.15 7.63
C GLN A 442 18.28 7.13 7.92
N SER A 443 18.69 6.86 9.16
CA SER A 443 20.11 6.68 9.50
C SER A 443 20.76 5.46 8.83
N ALA A 444 19.97 4.52 8.32
CA ALA A 444 20.42 3.37 7.54
C ALA A 444 20.57 3.68 6.04
N CYS A 445 20.33 4.93 5.62
CA CYS A 445 20.46 5.35 4.24
C CYS A 445 21.91 5.23 3.74
N VAL A 446 22.09 4.51 2.64
CA VAL A 446 23.36 4.39 1.92
C VAL A 446 23.08 4.57 0.43
N ALA A 447 23.77 5.53 -0.21
CA ALA A 447 23.59 5.84 -1.63
C ALA A 447 22.10 6.04 -2.00
N GLY A 448 21.38 6.86 -1.23
CA GLY A 448 19.98 7.22 -1.53
C GLY A 448 18.94 6.13 -1.31
N ALA A 449 19.32 4.94 -0.82
CA ALA A 449 18.38 3.87 -0.47
C ALA A 449 18.58 3.37 0.96
N LYS A 450 17.51 2.91 1.59
CA LYS A 450 17.52 2.28 2.92
C LYS A 450 16.84 0.90 2.88
N PRO A 451 17.25 -0.05 3.72
CA PRO A 451 16.67 -1.39 3.71
C PRO A 451 15.19 -1.40 4.08
N VAL A 452 14.46 -2.33 3.48
CA VAL A 452 13.12 -2.75 3.94
C VAL A 452 13.19 -4.24 4.19
N TYR A 453 12.82 -4.68 5.38
CA TYR A 453 12.86 -6.08 5.77
C TYR A 453 11.46 -6.68 5.70
N TYR A 454 11.39 -7.92 5.23
CA TYR A 454 10.15 -8.67 5.05
C TYR A 454 10.28 -10.03 5.73
N ALA A 455 9.20 -10.51 6.31
CA ALA A 455 9.09 -11.85 6.87
C ALA A 455 8.19 -12.71 5.99
N ASP A 456 8.80 -13.64 5.26
CA ASP A 456 8.16 -14.67 4.46
C ASP A 456 7.79 -15.86 5.35
N ASP A 457 6.52 -15.84 5.79
CA ASP A 457 5.95 -16.82 6.70
C ASP A 457 6.02 -18.25 6.14
N ALA A 458 5.85 -18.38 4.83
CA ALA A 458 5.89 -19.66 4.12
C ALA A 458 7.30 -20.27 4.02
N ASN A 459 8.35 -19.55 4.43
CA ASN A 459 9.75 -19.99 4.34
C ASN A 459 10.13 -20.43 2.92
N THR A 460 9.77 -19.61 1.93
CA THR A 460 9.91 -19.95 0.52
C THR A 460 11.39 -20.14 0.18
N ASP A 461 11.72 -21.26 -0.47
CA ASP A 461 13.09 -21.67 -0.77
C ASP A 461 14.03 -21.78 0.47
N GLY A 462 13.46 -21.96 1.66
CA GLY A 462 14.21 -22.06 2.92
C GLY A 462 14.70 -20.70 3.44
N VAL A 463 14.02 -19.62 3.09
CA VAL A 463 14.29 -18.25 3.54
C VAL A 463 13.02 -17.62 4.10
N SER A 464 13.02 -17.27 5.38
CA SER A 464 11.94 -16.46 5.98
C SER A 464 12.28 -14.99 6.16
N LEU A 465 13.55 -14.60 6.33
CA LEU A 465 13.90 -13.17 6.47
C LEU A 465 14.48 -12.65 5.14
N ARG A 466 13.81 -11.64 4.57
CA ARG A 466 14.18 -11.03 3.28
C ARG A 466 14.45 -9.55 3.44
N VAL A 467 15.19 -9.00 2.47
CA VAL A 467 15.50 -7.57 2.39
C VAL A 467 15.33 -7.08 0.96
N GLY A 468 14.54 -6.02 0.84
CA GLY A 468 14.48 -5.14 -0.32
C GLY A 468 15.04 -3.76 0.06
N SER A 469 14.65 -2.75 -0.70
CA SER A 469 15.06 -1.37 -0.41
C SER A 469 13.96 -0.40 -0.78
N ILE A 470 13.96 0.75 -0.12
CA ILE A 470 13.15 1.92 -0.45
C ILE A 470 14.06 3.14 -0.58
N ARG A 471 13.68 4.12 -1.40
CA ARG A 471 14.40 5.38 -1.49
C ARG A 471 14.41 6.08 -0.14
N CYS A 472 15.54 6.69 0.20
CA CYS A 472 15.63 7.54 1.38
C CYS A 472 14.80 8.79 1.19
N THR A 473 14.25 9.32 2.28
CA THR A 473 13.59 10.61 2.23
C THR A 473 14.62 11.70 1.97
N VAL A 474 14.52 12.40 0.84
CA VAL A 474 15.38 13.57 0.59
C VAL A 474 15.02 14.66 1.61
N SER A 475 16.03 15.12 2.35
CA SER A 475 15.87 16.23 3.30
C SER A 475 15.69 17.54 2.52
N GLY A 476 14.48 17.80 2.04
CA GLY A 476 14.13 19.10 1.45
C GLY A 476 14.15 20.17 2.52
N GLY A 477 15.16 21.05 2.48
CA GLY A 477 15.03 22.38 3.07
C GLY A 477 13.81 23.06 2.45
N GLY A 478 12.93 23.60 3.27
CA GLY A 478 11.74 24.30 2.80
C GLY A 478 12.12 25.43 1.85
N ASP A 479 11.87 25.25 0.56
CA ASP A 479 11.83 26.32 -0.42
C ASP A 479 10.50 27.05 -0.28
N ASP A 480 10.45 27.95 0.70
CA ASP A 480 9.56 29.11 0.66
C ASP A 480 10.08 30.04 -0.46
N GLY A 481 9.79 29.66 -1.71
CA GLY A 481 9.98 30.48 -2.91
C GLY A 481 9.01 31.66 -2.92
N GLY A 482 9.18 32.59 -1.97
CA GLY A 482 8.54 33.89 -1.97
C GLY A 482 9.14 34.79 -3.04
N ASP A 483 8.65 34.65 -4.28
CA ASP A 483 9.08 35.50 -5.37
C ASP A 483 8.40 36.89 -5.26
N GLY A 484 9.18 37.84 -4.75
CA GLY A 484 8.86 39.26 -4.75
C GLY A 484 8.93 39.84 -6.16
N GLY A 485 7.81 39.83 -6.87
CA GLY A 485 7.61 40.52 -8.14
C GLY A 485 6.93 41.89 -7.96
N GLY A 486 7.64 42.97 -8.24
CA GLY A 486 7.20 44.35 -8.07
C GLY A 486 6.03 44.78 -8.98
N GLN A 487 5.18 45.63 -8.43
CA GLN A 487 4.14 46.39 -9.12
C GLN A 487 4.74 47.43 -10.08
N PRO A 488 4.11 47.65 -11.25
CA PRO A 488 3.74 49.01 -11.60
C PRO A 488 2.35 49.15 -12.27
N GLY A 489 1.55 50.07 -11.74
CA GLY A 489 0.82 51.09 -12.50
C GLY A 489 -0.29 50.69 -13.48
N GLY A 490 -1.53 50.77 -12.98
CA GLY A 490 -2.77 51.27 -13.59
C GLY A 490 -2.91 51.47 -15.11
N GLY A 491 -3.98 50.87 -15.65
CA GLY A 491 -4.65 51.24 -16.89
C GLY A 491 -6.10 50.73 -16.88
N ASP A 492 -7.05 51.67 -16.90
CA ASP A 492 -8.50 51.46 -16.83
C ASP A 492 -9.10 51.19 -18.23
N GLY A 493 -10.17 50.40 -18.27
CA GLY A 493 -11.17 50.42 -19.37
C GLY A 493 -11.35 49.14 -20.20
N GLY A 494 -12.53 48.52 -20.07
CA GLY A 494 -13.09 47.66 -21.12
C GLY A 494 -14.03 46.56 -20.62
N GLY A 495 -15.26 46.91 -20.24
CA GLY A 495 -16.29 45.94 -19.87
C GLY A 495 -16.71 45.05 -21.05
N GLY A 496 -16.56 43.74 -20.88
CA GLY A 496 -17.35 42.70 -21.53
C GLY A 496 -18.00 41.87 -20.43
N THR A 497 -19.33 41.85 -20.39
CA THR A 497 -20.09 40.98 -19.49
C THR A 497 -19.99 39.55 -20.01
N ASP A 498 -19.13 38.75 -19.38
CA ASP A 498 -19.22 37.30 -19.45
C ASP A 498 -20.54 36.86 -18.79
N PRO A 499 -21.32 35.93 -19.37
CA PRO A 499 -22.55 35.48 -18.75
C PRO A 499 -22.22 34.77 -17.44
N THR A 500 -22.85 35.20 -16.36
CA THR A 500 -22.90 34.42 -15.12
C THR A 500 -23.43 33.02 -15.46
N PRO A 501 -22.72 31.93 -15.11
CA PRO A 501 -23.21 30.58 -15.33
C PRO A 501 -24.64 30.44 -14.77
N GLY A 502 -25.54 29.91 -15.59
CA GLY A 502 -26.92 29.62 -15.17
C GLY A 502 -26.93 28.53 -14.11
N GLU A 503 -27.89 28.58 -13.19
CA GLU A 503 -28.12 27.50 -12.23
C GLU A 503 -28.42 26.19 -12.98
N PRO A 504 -27.84 25.02 -12.60
CA PRO A 504 -28.04 23.77 -13.31
C PRO A 504 -29.50 23.33 -13.39
N ASP A 505 -30.01 23.06 -14.60
CA ASP A 505 -31.39 22.62 -14.82
C ASP A 505 -31.47 21.09 -15.03
N SER A 506 -32.39 20.46 -14.31
CA SER A 506 -32.72 19.04 -14.51
C SER A 506 -33.25 18.71 -15.91
N GLY A 507 -33.70 19.72 -16.66
CA GLY A 507 -34.12 19.63 -18.06
C GLY A 507 -32.96 19.38 -19.05
N ASP A 508 -31.72 19.67 -18.66
CA ASP A 508 -30.52 19.44 -19.48
C ASP A 508 -30.08 17.96 -19.45
N LEU A 509 -30.58 17.17 -18.48
CA LEU A 509 -30.25 15.76 -18.29
C LEU A 509 -31.11 14.87 -19.21
N THR A 510 -30.79 14.85 -20.50
CA THR A 510 -31.52 14.06 -21.50
C THR A 510 -30.87 12.68 -21.72
N PRO A 511 -31.57 11.70 -22.34
CA PRO A 511 -30.97 10.42 -22.71
C PRO A 511 -29.78 10.54 -23.67
N GLU A 512 -29.70 11.62 -24.45
CA GLU A 512 -28.61 11.86 -25.38
C GLU A 512 -27.31 12.26 -24.67
N THR A 513 -27.40 12.99 -23.54
CA THR A 513 -26.26 13.40 -22.71
C THR A 513 -26.00 12.45 -21.54
N GLN A 514 -26.73 11.32 -21.51
CA GLN A 514 -26.57 10.30 -20.47
C GLN A 514 -25.34 9.44 -20.79
N ASP A 515 -24.55 9.16 -19.75
CA ASP A 515 -23.33 8.35 -19.77
C ASP A 515 -22.18 8.93 -20.62
N GLU A 516 -22.29 10.19 -21.07
CA GLU A 516 -21.14 10.96 -21.63
C GLU A 516 -20.08 11.26 -20.56
N VAL A 517 -20.48 11.27 -19.28
CA VAL A 517 -19.59 11.04 -18.13
C VAL A 517 -20.08 9.82 -17.38
N THR A 518 -19.18 9.03 -16.82
CA THR A 518 -19.53 7.76 -16.16
C THR A 518 -19.08 7.72 -14.71
N GLY A 519 -19.75 6.91 -13.90
CA GLY A 519 -19.43 6.71 -12.50
C GLY A 519 -20.13 5.46 -11.96
N PRO A 520 -20.01 5.17 -10.65
CA PRO A 520 -20.59 3.96 -10.09
C PRO A 520 -22.12 4.00 -10.11
N GLY A 521 -22.76 2.86 -10.38
CA GLY A 521 -24.23 2.75 -10.37
C GLY A 521 -24.86 2.85 -8.98
N SER A 522 -24.06 2.74 -7.91
CA SER A 522 -24.51 2.94 -6.53
C SER A 522 -23.40 3.52 -5.65
N ALA A 523 -23.81 4.22 -4.57
CA ALA A 523 -22.90 4.76 -3.57
C ALA A 523 -23.61 4.93 -2.23
N ARG A 524 -22.85 4.98 -1.13
CA ARG A 524 -23.41 5.26 0.20
C ARG A 524 -23.51 6.77 0.41
N ALA A 525 -24.58 7.24 1.06
CA ALA A 525 -24.62 8.64 1.48
C ALA A 525 -23.42 8.95 2.39
N GLY A 526 -22.65 9.98 2.05
CA GLY A 526 -21.40 10.34 2.73
C GLY A 526 -20.13 9.73 2.14
N SER A 527 -20.21 8.83 1.15
CA SER A 527 -19.03 8.28 0.48
C SER A 527 -18.57 9.17 -0.68
N THR A 528 -17.29 9.09 -1.02
CA THR A 528 -16.73 9.69 -2.24
C THR A 528 -16.81 8.71 -3.39
N ILE A 529 -17.20 9.19 -4.56
CA ILE A 529 -17.25 8.44 -5.81
C ILE A 529 -16.27 9.02 -6.82
N THR A 530 -15.74 8.19 -7.70
CA THR A 530 -14.96 8.63 -8.86
C THR A 530 -15.89 8.77 -10.07
N VAL A 531 -15.78 9.89 -10.77
CA VAL A 531 -16.51 10.19 -12.01
C VAL A 531 -15.50 10.38 -13.13
N THR A 532 -15.67 9.63 -14.21
CA THR A 532 -14.88 9.73 -15.44
C THR A 532 -15.52 10.78 -16.35
N VAL A 533 -14.79 11.87 -16.56
CA VAL A 533 -15.15 12.99 -17.44
C VAL A 533 -14.49 12.84 -18.82
N GLY A 534 -13.33 12.18 -18.88
CA GLY A 534 -12.56 11.94 -20.09
C GLY A 534 -11.21 12.68 -20.10
N ALA A 535 -10.15 12.02 -20.55
CA ALA A 535 -8.78 12.56 -20.52
C ALA A 535 -8.60 13.83 -21.37
N SER A 536 -9.49 14.09 -22.34
CA SER A 536 -9.52 15.34 -23.10
C SER A 536 -9.82 16.57 -22.24
N HIS A 537 -10.40 16.39 -21.06
CA HIS A 537 -10.70 17.44 -20.10
C HIS A 537 -9.63 17.60 -19.01
N ALA A 538 -8.50 16.88 -19.09
CA ALA A 538 -7.45 16.92 -18.08
C ALA A 538 -6.97 18.37 -17.80
N GLY A 539 -6.94 18.74 -16.52
CA GLY A 539 -6.59 20.09 -16.06
C GLY A 539 -7.70 21.13 -16.17
N GLU A 540 -8.85 20.80 -16.77
CA GLU A 540 -10.02 21.68 -16.81
C GLU A 540 -10.75 21.68 -15.46
N ARG A 541 -11.41 22.80 -15.15
CA ARG A 541 -12.28 22.91 -13.98
C ARG A 541 -13.69 22.50 -14.35
N VAL A 542 -14.29 21.66 -13.52
CA VAL A 542 -15.65 21.17 -13.68
C VAL A 542 -16.43 21.26 -12.37
N ASP A 543 -17.74 21.43 -12.46
CA ASP A 543 -18.64 21.44 -11.32
C ASP A 543 -19.49 20.17 -11.29
N GLY A 544 -19.48 19.48 -10.15
CA GLY A 544 -20.30 18.29 -9.92
C GLY A 544 -21.63 18.64 -9.25
N TYR A 545 -22.72 17.99 -9.67
CA TYR A 545 -24.04 18.15 -9.06
C TYR A 545 -24.75 16.79 -8.91
N VAL A 546 -25.51 16.63 -7.82
CA VAL A 546 -26.49 15.54 -7.68
C VAL A 546 -27.91 16.08 -7.81
N PHE A 547 -28.74 15.36 -8.56
CA PHE A 547 -30.09 15.77 -8.96
C PHE A 547 -31.17 14.90 -8.32
N SER A 548 -31.81 15.51 -7.33
CA SER A 548 -33.19 15.28 -6.87
C SER A 548 -33.87 16.64 -6.63
N THR A 549 -33.17 17.53 -5.91
CA THR A 549 -33.07 18.98 -6.12
C THR A 549 -31.60 19.27 -6.42
N PRO A 550 -31.23 20.14 -7.40
CA PRO A 550 -29.83 20.36 -7.75
C PRO A 550 -29.00 20.75 -6.51
N THR A 551 -28.06 19.89 -6.13
CA THR A 551 -27.18 20.10 -4.99
C THR A 551 -25.74 20.03 -5.47
N SER A 552 -24.98 21.10 -5.24
CA SER A 552 -23.57 21.16 -5.65
C SER A 552 -22.74 20.15 -4.85
N LEU A 553 -21.87 19.43 -5.56
CA LEU A 553 -20.84 18.54 -5.04
C LEU A 553 -19.45 19.20 -5.09
N GLY A 554 -19.40 20.50 -5.37
CA GLY A 554 -18.18 21.31 -5.45
C GLY A 554 -17.60 21.44 -6.86
N THR A 555 -16.61 22.33 -6.98
CA THR A 555 -15.78 22.52 -8.16
C THR A 555 -14.50 21.71 -8.03
N HIS A 556 -14.17 20.96 -9.08
CA HIS A 556 -13.05 20.02 -9.12
C HIS A 556 -12.17 20.32 -10.34
N THR A 557 -10.90 19.91 -10.29
CA THR A 557 -10.02 19.91 -11.46
C THR A 557 -9.94 18.47 -11.96
N VAL A 558 -10.18 18.26 -13.25
CA VAL A 558 -10.10 16.93 -13.87
C VAL A 558 -8.64 16.46 -13.83
N SER A 559 -8.41 15.26 -13.33
CA SER A 559 -7.09 14.64 -13.25
C SER A 559 -6.51 14.40 -14.64
N ALA A 560 -5.20 14.09 -14.72
CA ALA A 560 -4.57 13.65 -15.98
C ALA A 560 -5.25 12.41 -16.58
N ALA A 561 -5.83 11.56 -15.74
CA ALA A 561 -6.60 10.37 -16.13
C ALA A 561 -8.03 10.70 -16.61
N GLY A 562 -8.44 11.97 -16.61
CA GLY A 562 -9.79 12.36 -17.03
C GLY A 562 -10.86 12.13 -15.97
N THR A 563 -10.51 12.09 -14.69
CA THR A 563 -11.44 11.76 -13.59
C THR A 563 -11.56 12.88 -12.55
N VAL A 564 -12.67 12.90 -11.81
CA VAL A 564 -12.88 13.74 -10.62
C VAL A 564 -13.48 12.93 -9.48
N ARG A 565 -13.21 13.32 -8.23
CA ARG A 565 -13.77 12.67 -7.04
C ARG A 565 -14.88 13.54 -6.44
N LEU A 566 -16.09 13.02 -6.37
CA LEU A 566 -17.27 13.73 -5.86
C LEU A 566 -17.77 13.08 -4.57
N THR A 567 -17.96 13.86 -3.51
CA THR A 567 -18.52 13.33 -2.25
C THR A 567 -20.04 13.39 -2.27
N ILE A 568 -20.71 12.25 -2.12
CA ILE A 568 -22.15 12.18 -1.99
C ILE A 568 -22.55 12.74 -0.62
N PRO A 569 -23.45 13.74 -0.54
CA PRO A 569 -23.83 14.32 0.74
C PRO A 569 -24.38 13.25 1.69
N ALA A 570 -23.90 13.22 2.94
CA ALA A 570 -24.39 12.28 3.96
C ALA A 570 -25.89 12.47 4.27
N THR A 571 -26.43 13.66 3.99
CA THR A 571 -27.84 14.00 4.14
C THR A 571 -28.70 13.63 2.92
N LEU A 572 -28.09 13.11 1.85
CA LEU A 572 -28.83 12.74 0.64
C LEU A 572 -29.72 11.53 0.93
N ALA A 573 -31.01 11.66 0.62
CA ALA A 573 -31.97 10.59 0.90
C ALA A 573 -31.64 9.31 0.11
N PRO A 574 -31.80 8.10 0.69
CA PRO A 574 -31.65 6.86 -0.05
C PRO A 574 -32.63 6.77 -1.22
N GLY A 575 -32.18 6.24 -2.36
CA GLY A 575 -32.99 6.11 -3.58
C GLY A 575 -32.21 6.41 -4.86
N GLY A 576 -32.93 6.47 -5.98
CA GLY A 576 -32.33 6.82 -7.28
C GLY A 576 -32.14 8.33 -7.44
N HIS A 577 -30.94 8.73 -7.85
CA HIS A 577 -30.54 10.11 -8.16
C HIS A 577 -29.81 10.12 -9.51
N ARG A 578 -29.42 11.32 -9.96
CA ARG A 578 -28.55 11.52 -11.13
C ARG A 578 -27.37 12.37 -10.72
N VAL A 579 -26.16 12.03 -11.18
CA VAL A 579 -24.96 12.85 -10.98
C VAL A 579 -24.56 13.42 -12.32
N ALA A 580 -24.32 14.73 -12.37
CA ALA A 580 -23.96 15.45 -13.59
C ALA A 580 -22.70 16.28 -13.37
N VAL A 581 -21.95 16.48 -14.44
CA VAL A 581 -20.72 17.28 -14.47
C VAL A 581 -20.88 18.39 -15.50
N TYR A 582 -20.57 19.63 -15.10
CA TYR A 582 -20.61 20.81 -15.96
C TYR A 582 -19.21 21.39 -16.12
N ASP A 583 -18.91 21.96 -17.28
CA ASP A 583 -17.66 22.70 -17.48
C ASP A 583 -17.68 24.08 -16.79
N ALA A 584 -16.55 24.78 -16.82
CA ALA A 584 -16.40 26.11 -16.21
C ALA A 584 -17.32 27.20 -16.81
N SER A 585 -17.90 26.97 -18.00
CA SER A 585 -18.89 27.86 -18.62
C SER A 585 -20.33 27.56 -18.18
N GLY A 586 -20.55 26.45 -17.47
CA GLY A 586 -21.86 25.94 -17.07
C GLY A 586 -22.50 25.05 -18.13
N ALA A 587 -21.76 24.57 -19.13
CA ALA A 587 -22.28 23.62 -20.10
C ALA A 587 -22.20 22.19 -19.55
N LEU A 588 -23.26 21.40 -19.74
CA LEU A 588 -23.30 20.00 -19.31
C LEU A 588 -22.31 19.17 -20.13
N LEU A 589 -21.38 18.48 -19.45
CA LEU A 589 -20.47 17.51 -20.05
C LEU A 589 -21.08 16.11 -20.11
N GLY A 590 -21.98 15.78 -19.19
CA GLY A 590 -22.71 14.52 -19.17
C GLY A 590 -23.29 14.20 -17.79
N TRP A 591 -24.07 13.12 -17.71
CA TRP A 591 -24.61 12.63 -16.43
C TRP A 591 -24.86 11.12 -16.40
N PHE A 592 -24.89 10.51 -15.21
CA PHE A 592 -25.23 9.10 -15.02
C PHE A 592 -26.20 8.90 -13.84
N ALA A 593 -26.89 7.76 -13.82
CA ALA A 593 -27.81 7.39 -12.74
C ALA A 593 -27.04 6.80 -11.53
N LEU A 594 -27.43 7.21 -10.32
CA LEU A 594 -26.81 6.75 -9.08
C LEU A 594 -27.87 6.26 -8.08
N ALA A 595 -27.72 5.03 -7.59
CA ALA A 595 -28.52 4.51 -6.48
C ALA A 595 -27.82 4.77 -5.13
N VAL A 596 -28.41 5.64 -4.30
CA VAL A 596 -27.85 6.01 -3.00
C VAL A 596 -28.40 5.11 -1.89
N THR A 597 -27.51 4.51 -1.10
CA THR A 597 -27.85 3.71 0.09
C THR A 597 -27.72 4.55 1.38
N PRO A 598 -28.41 4.18 2.48
CA PRO A 598 -28.37 4.95 3.72
C PRO A 598 -26.96 5.12 4.28
N ALA A 599 -26.68 6.30 4.84
CA ALA A 599 -25.51 6.50 5.70
C ALA A 599 -25.55 5.50 6.87
N ALA A 600 -24.39 5.04 7.35
CA ALA A 600 -24.37 4.20 8.55
C ALA A 600 -24.91 5.05 9.70
N LEU A 601 -25.85 4.48 10.45
CA LEU A 601 -26.41 5.16 11.60
C LEU A 601 -25.32 5.31 12.66
N ALA A 602 -25.14 6.52 13.16
CA ALA A 602 -24.39 6.76 14.38
C ALA A 602 -25.04 5.93 15.51
N SER A 603 -24.24 5.08 16.15
CA SER A 603 -24.68 4.33 17.33
C SER A 603 -24.94 5.32 18.47
N THR A 604 -26.22 5.65 18.71
CA THR A 604 -26.60 6.35 19.94
C THR A 604 -26.84 5.30 21.01
N GLY A 605 -25.88 5.11 21.91
CA GLY A 605 -26.02 4.26 23.08
C GLY A 605 -27.10 4.78 24.04
N SER A 606 -28.04 3.91 24.40
CA SER A 606 -28.75 3.96 25.69
C SER A 606 -29.32 2.58 26.02
N ASP A 607 -28.95 2.06 27.20
CA ASP A 607 -29.29 0.75 27.78
C ASP A 607 -30.80 0.47 27.96
N ALA A 608 -31.19 -0.81 27.84
CA ALA A 608 -31.82 -1.59 28.93
C ALA A 608 -32.34 -2.96 28.47
N ASP A 609 -32.01 -3.99 29.25
CA ASP A 609 -32.55 -5.36 29.22
C ASP A 609 -34.08 -5.46 29.08
N ALA A 610 -34.55 -6.31 28.16
CA ALA A 610 -35.70 -7.20 28.37
C ALA A 610 -35.82 -8.20 27.20
N GLY A 611 -35.72 -9.49 27.50
CA GLY A 611 -35.88 -10.56 26.52
C GLY A 611 -37.31 -10.74 26.01
N LEU A 612 -37.44 -11.15 24.75
CA LEU A 612 -38.08 -12.40 24.29
C LEU A 612 -38.04 -12.45 22.74
N PRO A 613 -38.03 -13.65 22.12
CA PRO A 613 -37.81 -13.83 20.70
C PRO A 613 -39.11 -13.70 19.91
N LEU A 614 -39.06 -13.22 18.67
CA LEU A 614 -40.10 -13.50 17.68
C LEU A 614 -39.56 -13.30 16.25
N ALA A 615 -39.78 -14.36 15.48
CA ALA A 615 -39.47 -14.51 14.07
C ALA A 615 -40.45 -13.74 13.16
N VAL A 616 -40.25 -13.94 11.84
CA VAL A 616 -41.17 -13.73 10.70
C VAL A 616 -40.92 -12.36 10.02
N LEU A 617 -40.53 -12.23 8.73
CA LEU A 617 -41.05 -12.85 7.51
C LEU A 617 -40.00 -13.05 6.41
N ALA A 618 -40.08 -14.21 5.76
CA ALA A 618 -39.75 -14.39 4.35
C ALA A 618 -40.90 -13.88 3.46
N LEU A 619 -40.58 -13.13 2.40
CA LEU A 619 -41.37 -12.81 1.20
C LEU A 619 -40.43 -11.98 0.29
N GLY A 620 -40.11 -12.31 -0.95
CA GLY A 620 -40.44 -13.43 -1.81
C GLY A 620 -39.73 -13.19 -3.15
N ALA A 621 -38.97 -14.17 -3.62
CA ALA A 621 -38.60 -14.26 -5.02
C ALA A 621 -39.84 -14.72 -5.81
N GLY A 622 -40.22 -13.99 -6.86
CA GLY A 622 -41.24 -14.45 -7.79
C GLY A 622 -41.87 -13.38 -8.67
N LEU A 623 -41.26 -13.13 -9.83
CA LEU A 623 -41.90 -12.95 -11.16
C LEU A 623 -40.73 -12.87 -12.14
N VAL A 624 -40.51 -13.80 -13.06
CA VAL A 624 -41.21 -13.92 -14.35
C VAL A 624 -41.13 -15.38 -14.81
N LEU A 625 -42.28 -16.03 -15.04
CA LEU A 625 -42.55 -16.91 -16.19
C LEU A 625 -43.92 -17.59 -16.05
N VAL A 626 -44.92 -17.01 -16.71
CA VAL A 626 -46.15 -17.66 -17.17
C VAL A 626 -46.16 -17.34 -18.66
N THR A 627 -45.95 -18.29 -19.58
CA THR A 627 -46.88 -19.31 -20.07
C THR A 627 -46.06 -20.24 -21.00
N LEU A 628 -46.24 -21.56 -21.05
CA LEU A 628 -47.37 -22.23 -21.69
C LEU A 628 -47.38 -23.73 -21.37
N ARG A 629 -48.61 -24.24 -21.40
CA ARG A 629 -49.07 -25.57 -21.03
C ARG A 629 -48.60 -26.71 -21.94
N ALA A 630 -48.56 -27.88 -21.30
CA ALA A 630 -49.00 -29.20 -21.78
C ALA A 630 -48.07 -30.01 -22.68
N VAL A 631 -47.69 -31.18 -22.16
CA VAL A 631 -48.04 -32.54 -22.62
C VAL A 631 -46.92 -33.44 -22.06
N GLY A 632 -47.16 -34.28 -21.07
CA GLY A 632 -47.67 -35.62 -21.35
C GLY A 632 -47.32 -36.55 -20.18
N ARG A 633 -48.37 -37.05 -19.51
CA ARG A 633 -48.34 -38.17 -18.55
C ARG A 633 -47.74 -39.45 -19.16
N ARG A 634 -47.09 -40.23 -18.28
CA ARG A 634 -46.94 -41.72 -18.19
C ARG A 634 -45.47 -42.03 -17.92
N ARG A 635 -45.06 -42.90 -16.99
CA ARG A 635 -45.66 -44.02 -16.24
C ARG A 635 -44.58 -44.42 -15.19
N THR A 636 -44.94 -44.62 -13.91
CA THR A 636 -44.87 -45.91 -13.17
C THR A 636 -43.60 -46.74 -13.45
N ALA A 637 -42.82 -47.17 -12.46
CA ALA A 637 -43.20 -47.73 -11.16
C ALA A 637 -42.15 -47.44 -10.07
#